data_AF-A0A9J6H853-F1
#
_entry.id   AF-A0A9J6H853-F1
#
_cell.length_a   1.000
_cell.length_b   1.000
_cell.length_c   1.000
_cell.angle_alpha   90.00
_cell.angle_beta   90.00
_cell.angle_gamma   90.00
#
_symmetry.space_group_name_H-M   'P 1'
#
loop_
_entity.id
_entity.type
_entity.pdbx_description
1 polymer ?
#
loop_
_entity_poly.entity_id
_entity_poly.type
_entity_poly.pdbx_seq_one_letter_code
_entity_poly.pdbx_strand_id
1 'polypeptide(L)'
;MEKLASVKAEVASLTLCGASSNFIMARRLGAELCVDSEQISASFVNPYDNIKNVCVILGACHMIKLIRNSLANLGHLVDSEGKHSQVGLRSGVGGVRLRLGNKLMKAYVQWEGQKTKVPYAVQALSSPVADALNFCEQMPKLPRFHGARVTSKLVGVFDPLFVLLNSRNPSESSYRAPLWKQNEACWKPFFADSQAYIKGPRDLAGRPLLEGLKKTGFVGFLISMASTEKMVNERWPGYYGGNEFIDEIELLCQRRALEAYRLDPALWGVNVQPYSGSPANFAVYTGVVEPHGRIMGLDLPDGGHLTHGFFTDKKKISATSIFFESMPYKVNPQTGLIDYDKLQQTAALFKPKLIIAGMKNLLHLALERGCLLASYVWAV
;
A
#
# COMPACT_ATOMS: atom_id res chain seq x y z
N MET A 1 -20.74 12.48 -3.45
CA MET A 1 -20.42 13.62 -4.33
C MET A 1 -21.01 14.90 -3.79
N GLU A 2 -22.33 15.00 -3.58
CA GLU A 2 -23.00 16.20 -3.07
C GLU A 2 -22.38 16.81 -1.80
N LYS A 3 -22.18 16.01 -0.74
CA LYS A 3 -21.52 16.46 0.51
C LYS A 3 -20.06 16.90 0.34
N LEU A 4 -19.38 16.42 -0.70
CA LEU A 4 -18.00 16.82 -1.01
C LEU A 4 -18.00 18.14 -1.79
N ALA A 5 -18.95 18.29 -2.72
CA ALA A 5 -19.12 19.53 -3.45
C ALA A 5 -19.55 20.70 -2.55
N SER A 6 -20.34 20.46 -1.51
CA SER A 6 -20.71 21.49 -0.53
C SER A 6 -19.52 22.07 0.25
N VAL A 7 -18.39 21.35 0.32
CA VAL A 7 -17.13 21.83 0.89
C VAL A 7 -16.10 22.20 -0.19
N LYS A 8 -16.56 22.37 -1.45
CA LYS A 8 -15.73 22.64 -2.63
C LYS A 8 -14.64 21.58 -2.90
N ALA A 9 -14.81 20.36 -2.37
CA ALA A 9 -13.92 19.26 -2.67
C ALA A 9 -14.29 18.65 -4.03
N GLU A 10 -13.29 18.52 -4.88
CA GLU A 10 -13.43 18.01 -6.24
C GLU A 10 -13.02 16.55 -6.32
N VAL A 11 -13.86 15.70 -6.93
CA VAL A 11 -13.59 14.27 -7.02
C VAL A 11 -13.08 13.93 -8.42
N ALA A 12 -11.76 13.82 -8.55
CA ALA A 12 -11.08 13.49 -9.81
C ALA A 12 -11.24 12.01 -10.22
N SER A 13 -11.29 11.13 -9.23
CA SER A 13 -11.31 9.69 -9.46
C SER A 13 -11.97 8.89 -8.35
N LEU A 14 -12.35 7.66 -8.69
CA LEU A 14 -12.88 6.64 -7.81
C LEU A 14 -11.98 5.40 -7.92
N THR A 15 -11.28 5.06 -6.83
CA THR A 15 -10.42 3.86 -6.79
C THR A 15 -11.20 2.66 -6.26
N LEU A 16 -11.20 1.57 -7.01
CA LEU A 16 -11.99 0.37 -6.76
C LEU A 16 -11.12 -0.89 -6.66
N CYS A 17 -11.59 -1.89 -5.93
CA CYS A 17 -11.05 -3.24 -6.01
C CYS A 17 -11.76 -4.04 -7.11
N GLY A 18 -11.17 -5.16 -7.55
CA GLY A 18 -11.69 -5.97 -8.66
C GLY A 18 -12.96 -6.80 -8.39
N ALA A 19 -13.80 -6.41 -7.43
CA ALA A 19 -15.05 -7.10 -7.13
C ALA A 19 -16.13 -6.79 -8.17
N SER A 20 -16.95 -7.78 -8.56
CA SER A 20 -18.02 -7.61 -9.55
C SER A 20 -19.02 -6.50 -9.19
N SER A 21 -19.34 -6.35 -7.89
CA SER A 21 -20.17 -5.28 -7.37
C SER A 21 -19.64 -3.88 -7.70
N ASN A 22 -18.32 -3.70 -7.67
CA ASN A 22 -17.69 -2.41 -7.99
C ASN A 22 -17.77 -2.09 -9.47
N PHE A 23 -17.62 -3.09 -10.35
CA PHE A 23 -17.82 -2.92 -11.78
C PHE A 23 -19.28 -2.56 -12.11
N ILE A 24 -20.24 -3.23 -11.46
CA ILE A 24 -21.67 -2.91 -11.62
C ILE A 24 -21.95 -1.48 -11.16
N MET A 25 -21.44 -1.08 -10.00
CA MET A 25 -21.59 0.28 -9.48
C MET A 25 -21.00 1.32 -10.45
N ALA A 26 -19.76 1.13 -10.92
CA ALA A 26 -19.13 2.03 -11.87
C ALA A 26 -19.93 2.18 -13.17
N ARG A 27 -20.48 1.08 -13.70
CA ARG A 27 -21.38 1.11 -14.86
C ARG A 27 -22.67 1.86 -14.59
N ARG A 28 -23.28 1.68 -13.41
CA ARG A 28 -24.46 2.44 -13.00
C ARG A 28 -24.18 3.94 -12.83
N LEU A 29 -22.95 4.31 -12.53
CA LEU A 29 -22.51 5.70 -12.50
C LEU A 29 -22.25 6.27 -13.91
N GLY A 30 -22.21 5.42 -14.94
CA GLY A 30 -21.98 5.82 -16.34
C GLY A 30 -20.60 5.47 -16.90
N ALA A 31 -19.73 4.79 -16.14
CA ALA A 31 -18.44 4.34 -16.64
C ALA A 31 -18.59 2.97 -17.33
N GLU A 32 -18.39 2.92 -18.65
CA GLU A 32 -18.58 1.68 -19.43
C GLU A 32 -17.62 0.55 -18.99
N LEU A 33 -16.38 0.91 -18.64
CA LEU A 33 -15.30 -0.03 -18.29
C LEU A 33 -15.05 -1.07 -19.39
N CYS A 34 -15.20 -0.65 -20.65
CA CYS A 34 -14.92 -1.46 -21.84
C CYS A 34 -13.46 -1.32 -22.26
N VAL A 35 -12.81 -2.43 -22.63
CA VAL A 35 -11.42 -2.46 -23.09
C VAL A 35 -11.25 -2.99 -24.52
N ASP A 36 -12.38 -3.29 -25.18
CA ASP A 36 -12.41 -3.91 -26.51
C ASP A 36 -12.33 -2.85 -27.64
N SER A 37 -12.64 -1.60 -27.35
CA SER A 37 -12.51 -0.46 -28.28
C SER A 37 -11.08 0.09 -28.35
N GLU A 38 -10.76 0.78 -29.46
CA GLU A 38 -9.50 1.53 -29.62
C GLU A 38 -9.28 2.57 -28.50
N GLN A 39 -10.37 3.03 -27.87
CA GLN A 39 -10.34 3.84 -26.65
C GLN A 39 -10.96 3.09 -25.46
N ILE A 40 -10.27 3.10 -24.33
CA ILE A 40 -10.77 2.56 -23.07
C ILE A 40 -11.57 3.66 -22.36
N SER A 41 -12.89 3.50 -22.26
CA SER A 41 -13.75 4.42 -21.51
C SER A 41 -13.84 3.98 -20.04
N ALA A 42 -13.24 4.79 -19.17
CA ALA A 42 -13.12 4.51 -17.74
C ALA A 42 -13.41 5.74 -16.87
N SER A 43 -14.39 6.53 -17.25
CA SER A 43 -14.84 7.68 -16.47
C SER A 43 -16.35 7.84 -16.58
N PHE A 44 -16.92 8.57 -15.64
CA PHE A 44 -18.31 9.01 -15.70
C PHE A 44 -18.41 10.49 -15.38
N VAL A 45 -19.46 11.16 -15.85
CA VAL A 45 -19.71 12.56 -15.52
C VAL A 45 -20.16 12.65 -14.06
N ASN A 46 -19.59 13.57 -13.30
CA ASN A 46 -19.95 13.80 -11.90
C ASN A 46 -21.44 14.14 -11.81
N PRO A 47 -22.27 13.31 -11.14
CA PRO A 47 -23.71 13.49 -11.12
C PRO A 47 -24.17 14.76 -10.36
N TYR A 48 -23.26 15.42 -9.65
CA TYR A 48 -23.56 16.66 -8.94
C TYR A 48 -23.45 17.91 -9.83
N ASP A 49 -22.33 18.06 -10.54
CA ASP A 49 -22.06 19.26 -11.36
C ASP A 49 -22.36 19.05 -12.86
N ASN A 50 -22.55 17.81 -13.31
CA ASN A 50 -22.78 17.43 -14.71
C ASN A 50 -21.75 17.96 -15.71
N ILE A 51 -20.56 18.34 -15.24
CA ILE A 51 -19.52 18.97 -16.05
C ILE A 51 -18.23 18.16 -15.98
N LYS A 52 -17.82 17.74 -14.78
CA LYS A 52 -16.49 17.17 -14.54
C LYS A 52 -16.49 15.66 -14.66
N ASN A 53 -15.46 15.09 -15.29
CA ASN A 53 -15.29 13.64 -15.37
C ASN A 53 -14.65 13.09 -14.10
N VAL A 54 -15.19 11.98 -13.61
CA VAL A 54 -14.62 11.18 -12.53
C VAL A 54 -14.03 9.91 -13.13
N CYS A 55 -12.71 9.76 -13.07
CA CYS A 55 -12.01 8.58 -13.59
C CYS A 55 -12.13 7.37 -12.65
N VAL A 56 -12.17 6.16 -13.18
CA VAL A 56 -12.27 4.92 -12.39
C VAL A 56 -10.93 4.19 -12.41
N ILE A 57 -10.27 4.08 -11.26
CA ILE A 57 -8.97 3.41 -11.13
C ILE A 57 -9.15 2.07 -10.43
N LEU A 58 -8.48 1.01 -10.90
CA LEU A 58 -8.47 -0.29 -10.23
C LEU A 58 -7.15 -0.45 -9.51
N GLY A 59 -7.17 -0.56 -8.17
CA GLY A 59 -5.95 -0.54 -7.37
C GLY A 59 -4.89 -1.56 -7.83
N ALA A 60 -3.69 -1.09 -8.20
CA ALA A 60 -2.61 -1.91 -8.76
C ALA A 60 -2.24 -3.11 -7.87
N CYS A 61 -2.25 -2.92 -6.55
CA CYS A 61 -2.05 -3.98 -5.55
C CYS A 61 -3.07 -5.12 -5.65
N HIS A 62 -4.32 -4.83 -6.01
CA HIS A 62 -5.34 -5.85 -6.24
C HIS A 62 -5.15 -6.50 -7.60
N MET A 63 -4.88 -5.71 -8.64
CA MET A 63 -4.73 -6.20 -10.01
C MET A 63 -3.55 -7.15 -10.15
N ILE A 64 -2.40 -6.83 -9.56
CA ILE A 64 -1.20 -7.69 -9.62
C ILE A 64 -1.43 -9.06 -8.96
N LYS A 65 -2.24 -9.12 -7.88
CA LYS A 65 -2.66 -10.39 -7.26
C LYS A 65 -3.53 -11.21 -8.21
N LEU A 66 -4.46 -10.56 -8.90
CA LEU A 66 -5.34 -11.22 -9.86
C LEU A 66 -4.54 -11.74 -11.07
N ILE A 67 -3.61 -10.95 -11.61
CA ILE A 67 -2.69 -11.40 -12.68
C ILE A 67 -1.91 -12.65 -12.26
N ARG A 68 -1.25 -12.61 -11.09
CA ARG A 68 -0.52 -13.77 -10.56
C ARG A 68 -1.43 -15.00 -10.45
N ASN A 69 -2.64 -14.83 -9.90
CA ASN A 69 -3.59 -15.92 -9.75
C ASN A 69 -4.11 -16.44 -11.10
N SER A 70 -4.27 -15.58 -12.11
CA SER A 70 -4.66 -15.97 -13.46
C SER A 70 -3.56 -16.80 -14.11
N LEU A 71 -2.32 -16.30 -14.13
CA LEU A 71 -1.16 -17.00 -14.71
C LEU A 71 -0.87 -18.34 -14.04
N ALA A 72 -1.01 -18.40 -12.70
CA ALA A 72 -0.86 -19.66 -11.98
C ALA A 72 -1.92 -20.70 -12.34
N ASN A 73 -3.08 -20.30 -12.87
CA ASN A 73 -4.15 -21.22 -13.24
C ASN A 73 -4.31 -21.44 -14.75
N LEU A 74 -3.82 -20.54 -15.59
CA LEU A 74 -3.89 -20.67 -17.05
C LEU A 74 -3.09 -21.88 -17.54
N GLY A 75 -1.96 -22.18 -16.88
CA GLY A 75 -1.09 -23.33 -17.19
C GLY A 75 -0.29 -23.16 -18.48
N HIS A 76 -0.93 -22.61 -19.51
CA HIS A 76 -0.36 -22.34 -20.80
C HIS A 76 -0.80 -20.97 -21.33
N LEU A 77 0.05 -20.37 -22.15
CA LEU A 77 -0.15 -19.04 -22.73
C LEU A 77 0.32 -19.04 -24.19
N VAL A 78 -0.40 -18.35 -25.06
CA VAL A 78 0.02 -18.11 -26.45
C VAL A 78 0.16 -16.60 -26.65
N ASP A 79 1.30 -16.12 -27.16
CA ASP A 79 1.44 -14.71 -27.52
C ASP A 79 0.82 -14.39 -28.90
N SER A 80 0.86 -13.11 -29.27
CA SER A 80 0.37 -12.62 -30.57
C SER A 80 1.14 -13.16 -31.78
N GLU A 81 2.34 -13.71 -31.58
CA GLU A 81 3.15 -14.33 -32.63
C GLU A 81 2.85 -15.85 -32.75
N GLY A 82 1.91 -16.38 -31.97
CA GLY A 82 1.58 -17.81 -31.94
C GLY A 82 2.58 -18.65 -31.15
N LYS A 83 3.49 -18.04 -30.37
CA LYS A 83 4.46 -18.79 -29.55
C LYS A 83 3.80 -19.25 -28.26
N HIS A 84 4.06 -20.51 -27.91
CA HIS A 84 3.45 -21.17 -26.77
C HIS A 84 4.38 -21.15 -25.55
N SER A 85 3.78 -21.02 -24.37
CA SER A 85 4.42 -21.32 -23.09
C SER A 85 3.61 -22.36 -22.34
N GLN A 86 4.31 -23.33 -21.75
CA GLN A 86 3.77 -24.25 -20.73
C GLN A 86 4.15 -23.80 -19.31
N VAL A 87 4.92 -22.72 -19.17
CA VAL A 87 5.36 -22.24 -17.86
C VAL A 87 4.26 -21.38 -17.24
N GLY A 88 3.24 -22.04 -16.68
CA GLY A 88 2.42 -21.45 -15.63
C GLY A 88 3.23 -21.30 -14.35
N LEU A 89 2.97 -20.26 -13.55
CA LEU A 89 3.66 -20.00 -12.27
C LEU A 89 3.59 -21.17 -11.24
N ARG A 90 2.80 -22.21 -11.54
CA ARG A 90 2.68 -23.46 -10.75
C ARG A 90 3.85 -24.43 -10.92
N SER A 91 4.56 -24.45 -12.06
CA SER A 91 5.39 -25.62 -12.46
C SER A 91 6.90 -25.41 -12.57
N GLY A 92 7.43 -24.19 -12.53
CA GLY A 92 8.88 -23.93 -12.46
C GLY A 92 9.17 -23.16 -11.17
N VAL A 93 9.81 -23.73 -10.14
CA VAL A 93 11.27 -23.96 -10.03
C VAL A 93 11.58 -25.21 -9.18
N GLY A 94 10.61 -26.10 -8.96
CA GLY A 94 10.84 -27.34 -8.21
C GLY A 94 11.96 -28.16 -8.85
N GLY A 95 13.09 -28.35 -8.18
CA GLY A 95 14.18 -29.23 -8.62
C GLY A 95 15.35 -28.59 -9.38
N VAL A 96 15.35 -27.28 -9.67
CA VAL A 96 16.55 -26.61 -10.22
C VAL A 96 17.23 -25.83 -9.10
N ARG A 97 18.32 -26.40 -8.57
CA ARG A 97 19.12 -25.82 -7.48
C ARG A 97 20.06 -24.71 -8.01
N LEU A 98 19.53 -23.77 -8.78
CA LEU A 98 20.27 -22.57 -9.20
C LEU A 98 20.22 -21.54 -8.06
N ARG A 99 21.39 -21.10 -7.58
CA ARG A 99 21.50 -20.04 -6.54
C ARG A 99 20.84 -18.70 -6.95
N LEU A 100 20.52 -18.53 -8.24
CA LEU A 100 19.71 -17.43 -8.79
C LEU A 100 18.26 -17.41 -8.23
N GLY A 101 17.77 -18.51 -7.65
CA GLY A 101 16.36 -18.73 -7.30
C GLY A 101 15.95 -18.61 -5.82
N ASN A 102 16.75 -18.01 -4.94
CA ASN A 102 16.37 -17.93 -3.52
C ASN A 102 15.06 -17.15 -3.25
N LYS A 103 14.72 -16.16 -4.10
CA LYS A 103 13.41 -15.48 -4.08
C LYS A 103 12.32 -16.22 -4.85
N LEU A 104 12.69 -17.04 -5.85
CA LEU A 104 11.78 -17.84 -6.67
C LEU A 104 11.19 -19.04 -5.90
N MET A 105 11.96 -19.69 -5.02
CA MET A 105 11.54 -21.00 -4.46
C MET A 105 10.42 -20.98 -3.39
N LYS A 106 10.37 -19.97 -2.50
CA LYS A 106 9.36 -19.96 -1.41
C LYS A 106 8.03 -19.29 -1.77
N ALA A 107 8.05 -18.28 -2.64
CA ALA A 107 6.86 -17.51 -3.00
C ALA A 107 6.01 -18.16 -4.11
N TYR A 108 6.63 -18.93 -5.01
CA TYR A 108 5.97 -19.54 -6.17
C TYR A 108 5.29 -20.87 -5.84
N VAL A 109 5.90 -21.68 -4.97
CA VAL A 109 5.47 -23.07 -4.75
C VAL A 109 4.30 -23.17 -3.76
N GLN A 110 4.11 -22.20 -2.87
CA GLN A 110 3.06 -22.22 -1.83
C GLN A 110 2.04 -21.08 -1.97
N TRP A 111 1.77 -20.66 -3.21
CA TRP A 111 0.94 -19.48 -3.49
C TRP A 111 -0.54 -19.69 -3.14
N GLU A 112 -1.01 -20.94 -3.06
CA GLU A 112 -2.42 -21.31 -2.86
C GLU A 112 -2.96 -20.91 -1.48
N GLY A 113 -2.14 -20.96 -0.43
CA GLY A 113 -2.47 -20.46 0.91
C GLY A 113 -2.24 -18.95 1.09
N GLN A 114 -1.62 -18.29 0.11
CA GLN A 114 -1.11 -16.92 0.17
C GLN A 114 -1.72 -16.04 -0.95
N LYS A 115 -2.91 -16.41 -1.47
CA LYS A 115 -3.57 -15.74 -2.62
C LYS A 115 -3.83 -14.25 -2.42
N THR A 116 -3.98 -13.81 -1.17
CA THR A 116 -4.38 -12.44 -0.81
C THR A 116 -3.20 -11.49 -0.56
N LYS A 117 -1.99 -12.02 -0.43
CA LYS A 117 -0.79 -11.27 -0.05
C LYS A 117 -0.13 -10.63 -1.28
N VAL A 118 -0.11 -9.30 -1.29
CA VAL A 118 0.50 -8.48 -2.36
C VAL A 118 2.00 -8.73 -2.49
N PRO A 119 2.81 -8.78 -1.40
CA PRO A 119 4.26 -8.93 -1.55
C PRO A 119 4.68 -10.18 -2.32
N TYR A 120 3.97 -11.30 -2.15
CA TYR A 120 4.25 -12.51 -2.91
C TYR A 120 3.84 -12.42 -4.37
N ALA A 121 2.76 -11.71 -4.70
CA ALA A 121 2.38 -11.47 -6.09
C ALA A 121 3.43 -10.59 -6.80
N VAL A 122 3.92 -9.54 -6.14
CA VAL A 122 4.97 -8.66 -6.68
C VAL A 122 6.29 -9.41 -6.85
N GLN A 123 6.72 -10.18 -5.84
CA GLN A 123 7.90 -11.05 -5.98
C GLN A 123 7.75 -12.06 -7.11
N ALA A 124 6.54 -12.60 -7.30
CA ALA A 124 6.23 -13.56 -8.35
C ALA A 124 6.09 -12.97 -9.76
N LEU A 125 6.02 -11.65 -9.88
CA LEU A 125 5.88 -10.95 -11.15
C LEU A 125 6.92 -9.85 -11.22
N SER A 126 8.18 -10.17 -10.91
CA SER A 126 9.28 -9.21 -10.85
C SER A 126 10.26 -9.38 -12.00
N SER A 127 10.96 -8.31 -12.39
CA SER A 127 11.96 -8.35 -13.47
C SER A 127 13.04 -9.43 -13.29
N PRO A 128 13.61 -9.66 -12.08
CA PRO A 128 14.57 -10.75 -11.89
C PRO A 128 14.02 -12.15 -12.18
N VAL A 129 12.70 -12.33 -12.08
CA VAL A 129 12.04 -13.59 -12.46
C VAL A 129 12.00 -13.71 -13.98
N ALA A 130 11.62 -12.64 -14.68
CA ALA A 130 11.60 -12.61 -16.13
C ALA A 130 12.99 -12.96 -16.69
N ASP A 131 14.04 -12.38 -16.12
CA ASP A 131 15.44 -12.69 -16.46
C ASP A 131 15.78 -14.17 -16.21
N ALA A 132 15.36 -14.71 -15.06
CA ALA A 132 15.57 -16.12 -14.75
C ALA A 132 14.83 -17.06 -15.73
N LEU A 133 13.61 -16.70 -16.16
CA LEU A 133 12.84 -17.47 -17.14
C LEU A 133 13.52 -17.46 -18.52
N ASN A 134 13.94 -16.27 -18.98
CA ASN A 134 14.69 -16.12 -20.24
C ASN A 134 15.99 -16.94 -20.22
N PHE A 135 16.72 -16.93 -19.10
CA PHE A 135 17.94 -17.71 -18.94
C PHE A 135 17.68 -19.21 -18.95
N CYS A 136 16.63 -19.68 -18.26
CA CYS A 136 16.29 -21.10 -18.23
C CYS A 136 15.83 -21.63 -19.58
N GLU A 137 15.15 -20.83 -20.39
CA GLU A 137 14.73 -21.21 -21.76
C GLU A 137 15.93 -21.51 -22.67
N GLN A 138 17.03 -20.79 -22.51
CA GLN A 138 18.25 -20.98 -23.30
C GLN A 138 19.05 -22.23 -22.88
N MET A 139 18.66 -22.92 -21.82
CA MET A 139 19.37 -24.11 -21.33
C MET A 139 18.85 -25.39 -21.98
N PRO A 140 19.65 -26.11 -22.79
CA PRO A 140 19.22 -27.36 -23.41
C PRO A 140 18.84 -28.45 -22.39
N LYS A 141 19.42 -28.41 -21.19
CA LYS A 141 19.17 -29.35 -20.10
C LYS A 141 17.85 -29.10 -19.36
N LEU A 142 17.12 -28.03 -19.69
CA LEU A 142 15.90 -27.62 -19.01
C LEU A 142 14.70 -27.53 -19.97
N PRO A 143 14.29 -28.64 -20.61
CA PRO A 143 13.25 -28.64 -21.64
C PRO A 143 11.88 -28.14 -21.15
N ARG A 144 11.62 -28.22 -19.84
CA ARG A 144 10.38 -27.69 -19.23
C ARG A 144 10.24 -26.16 -19.28
N PHE A 145 11.33 -25.43 -19.56
CA PHE A 145 11.31 -23.97 -19.72
C PHE A 145 11.29 -23.55 -21.20
N HIS A 146 11.12 -24.48 -22.13
CA HIS A 146 10.94 -24.14 -23.54
C HIS A 146 9.69 -23.25 -23.69
N GLY A 147 9.84 -22.11 -24.37
CA GLY A 147 8.75 -21.15 -24.55
C GLY A 147 8.49 -20.29 -23.31
N ALA A 148 9.37 -20.31 -22.31
CA ALA A 148 9.25 -19.43 -21.14
C ALA A 148 9.34 -17.93 -21.51
N ARG A 149 9.84 -17.59 -22.70
CA ARG A 149 9.89 -16.20 -23.21
C ARG A 149 8.54 -15.50 -23.17
N VAL A 150 7.47 -16.22 -23.49
CA VAL A 150 6.11 -15.66 -23.53
C VAL A 150 5.68 -15.22 -22.12
N THR A 151 5.87 -16.08 -21.11
CA THR A 151 5.62 -15.75 -19.70
C THR A 151 6.56 -14.65 -19.21
N SER A 152 7.84 -14.71 -19.59
CA SER A 152 8.84 -13.68 -19.25
C SER A 152 8.46 -12.30 -19.77
N LYS A 153 8.07 -12.19 -21.06
CA LYS A 153 7.58 -10.94 -21.67
C LYS A 153 6.39 -10.40 -20.88
N LEU A 154 5.44 -11.26 -20.51
CA LEU A 154 4.27 -10.86 -19.74
C LEU A 154 4.64 -10.33 -18.35
N VAL A 155 5.55 -11.01 -17.64
CA VAL A 155 6.09 -10.53 -16.36
C VAL A 155 6.80 -9.18 -16.53
N GLY A 156 7.61 -9.05 -17.58
CA GLY A 156 8.34 -7.83 -17.92
C GLY A 156 7.44 -6.63 -18.27
N VAL A 157 6.17 -6.86 -18.60
CA VAL A 157 5.17 -5.79 -18.77
C VAL A 157 4.54 -5.43 -17.42
N PHE A 158 4.08 -6.41 -16.65
CA PHE A 158 3.33 -6.14 -15.41
C PHE A 158 4.18 -5.64 -14.24
N ASP A 159 5.47 -5.98 -14.15
CA ASP A 159 6.36 -5.46 -13.09
C ASP A 159 6.52 -3.93 -13.19
N PRO A 160 7.04 -3.37 -14.30
CA PRO A 160 7.16 -1.92 -14.45
C PRO A 160 5.80 -1.22 -14.42
N LEU A 161 4.73 -1.81 -14.97
CA LEU A 161 3.37 -1.24 -14.84
C LEU A 161 2.92 -1.13 -13.38
N PHE A 162 3.15 -2.18 -12.58
CA PHE A 162 2.81 -2.16 -11.17
C PHE A 162 3.60 -1.07 -10.44
N VAL A 163 4.89 -0.94 -10.71
CA VAL A 163 5.73 0.09 -10.09
C VAL A 163 5.28 1.48 -10.50
N LEU A 164 5.02 1.72 -11.78
CA LEU A 164 4.63 3.02 -12.31
C LEU A 164 3.26 3.47 -11.78
N LEU A 165 2.27 2.56 -11.73
CA LEU A 165 0.94 2.84 -11.19
C LEU A 165 0.86 2.80 -9.64
N ASN A 166 1.98 2.52 -8.96
CA ASN A 166 2.07 2.46 -7.50
C ASN A 166 3.32 3.17 -6.96
N SER A 167 3.93 4.06 -7.75
CA SER A 167 5.14 4.78 -7.35
C SER A 167 4.85 5.75 -6.19
N ARG A 168 5.83 5.91 -5.32
CA ARG A 168 5.78 6.78 -4.12
C ARG A 168 7.02 7.65 -3.93
N ASN A 169 8.01 7.54 -4.83
CA ASN A 169 9.28 8.25 -4.67
C ASN A 169 9.35 9.43 -5.64
N PRO A 170 9.10 10.67 -5.19
CA PRO A 170 9.09 11.84 -6.07
C PRO A 170 10.48 12.21 -6.61
N SER A 171 11.57 11.71 -6.03
CA SER A 171 12.94 12.02 -6.44
C SER A 171 13.49 11.09 -7.53
N GLU A 172 12.69 10.12 -7.97
CA GLU A 172 13.08 9.15 -8.98
C GLU A 172 12.82 9.69 -10.39
N SER A 173 13.72 9.40 -11.34
CA SER A 173 13.64 9.93 -12.71
C SER A 173 13.40 8.86 -13.78
N SER A 174 13.35 7.58 -13.40
CA SER A 174 13.11 6.45 -14.31
C SER A 174 11.63 6.04 -14.40
N TYR A 175 11.31 4.84 -14.92
CA TYR A 175 9.95 4.25 -14.89
C TYR A 175 9.39 4.04 -13.46
N ARG A 176 10.23 4.27 -12.44
CA ARG A 176 9.83 4.26 -11.04
C ARG A 176 9.41 5.64 -10.54
N ALA A 177 9.50 6.68 -11.37
CA ALA A 177 9.02 8.02 -11.06
C ALA A 177 7.49 8.06 -11.02
N PRO A 178 6.89 8.98 -10.25
CA PRO A 178 5.47 9.29 -10.35
C PRO A 178 5.08 9.78 -11.75
N LEU A 179 3.81 9.58 -12.11
CA LEU A 179 3.25 10.01 -13.39
C LEU A 179 2.87 11.49 -13.33
N TRP A 180 3.51 12.31 -14.16
CA TRP A 180 3.18 13.73 -14.36
C TRP A 180 3.32 14.10 -15.84
N LYS A 181 2.83 15.28 -16.23
CA LYS A 181 2.91 15.72 -17.63
C LYS A 181 4.35 15.93 -18.09
N GLN A 182 5.23 16.33 -17.18
CA GLN A 182 6.62 16.68 -17.47
C GLN A 182 7.50 15.47 -17.84
N ASN A 183 7.18 14.26 -17.37
CA ASN A 183 7.84 13.02 -17.80
C ASN A 183 6.97 12.18 -18.75
N GLU A 184 5.99 12.77 -19.43
CA GLU A 184 5.12 12.07 -20.39
C GLU A 184 5.92 11.30 -21.45
N ALA A 185 7.03 11.88 -21.92
CA ALA A 185 7.94 11.22 -22.85
C ALA A 185 8.54 9.92 -22.32
N CYS A 186 8.62 9.74 -20.99
CA CYS A 186 9.17 8.54 -20.35
C CYS A 186 8.16 7.41 -20.22
N TRP A 187 6.90 7.70 -19.86
CA TRP A 187 5.91 6.65 -19.56
C TRP A 187 4.88 6.41 -20.66
N LYS A 188 4.57 7.41 -21.50
CA LYS A 188 3.52 7.29 -22.50
C LYS A 188 3.80 6.24 -23.58
N PRO A 189 5.03 6.14 -24.14
CA PRO A 189 5.37 5.05 -25.05
C PRO A 189 5.21 3.68 -24.38
N PHE A 190 5.65 3.57 -23.13
CA PHE A 190 5.53 2.34 -22.36
C PHE A 190 4.07 1.94 -22.09
N PHE A 191 3.17 2.90 -21.84
CA PHE A 191 1.72 2.65 -21.73
C PHE A 191 1.14 2.14 -23.04
N ALA A 192 1.47 2.76 -24.18
CA ALA A 192 1.01 2.32 -25.49
C ALA A 192 1.47 0.89 -25.81
N ASP A 193 2.75 0.60 -25.60
CA ASP A 193 3.33 -0.73 -25.80
C ASP A 193 2.69 -1.78 -24.87
N SER A 194 2.48 -1.41 -23.61
CA SER A 194 1.84 -2.27 -22.61
C SER A 194 0.38 -2.58 -22.95
N GLN A 195 -0.39 -1.58 -23.40
CA GLN A 195 -1.77 -1.77 -23.82
C GLN A 195 -1.87 -2.69 -25.04
N ALA A 196 -1.02 -2.45 -26.05
CA ALA A 196 -0.94 -3.29 -27.24
C ALA A 196 -0.58 -4.73 -26.88
N TYR A 197 0.42 -4.91 -25.99
CA TYR A 197 0.82 -6.23 -25.52
C TYR A 197 -0.31 -6.93 -24.77
N ILE A 198 -0.95 -6.30 -23.78
CA ILE A 198 -1.97 -6.96 -22.94
C ILE A 198 -3.18 -7.45 -23.75
N LYS A 199 -3.50 -6.77 -24.87
CA LYS A 199 -4.58 -7.18 -25.80
C LYS A 199 -4.22 -8.39 -26.67
N GLY A 200 -2.94 -8.76 -26.78
CA GLY A 200 -2.44 -9.81 -27.68
C GLY A 200 -2.60 -11.25 -27.17
N PRO A 201 -2.18 -11.60 -25.94
CA PRO A 201 -2.13 -12.98 -25.49
C PRO A 201 -3.48 -13.70 -25.51
N ARG A 202 -3.41 -15.00 -25.79
CA ARG A 202 -4.53 -15.95 -25.88
C ARG A 202 -4.33 -17.13 -24.93
N ASP A 203 -5.42 -17.78 -24.55
CA ASP A 203 -5.39 -19.10 -23.91
C ASP A 203 -5.13 -20.22 -24.94
N LEU A 204 -5.00 -21.47 -24.48
CA LEU A 204 -4.80 -22.63 -25.36
C LEU A 204 -5.91 -22.84 -26.38
N ALA A 205 -7.12 -22.39 -26.09
CA ALA A 205 -8.27 -22.48 -26.99
C ALA A 205 -8.30 -21.31 -27.99
N GLY A 206 -7.27 -20.47 -28.01
CA GLY A 206 -7.19 -19.29 -28.89
C GLY A 206 -8.04 -18.11 -28.41
N ARG A 207 -8.64 -18.17 -27.21
CA ARG A 207 -9.49 -17.08 -26.70
C ARG A 207 -8.64 -15.95 -26.11
N PRO A 208 -8.98 -14.67 -26.36
CA PRO A 208 -8.34 -13.54 -25.71
C PRO A 208 -8.34 -13.65 -24.18
N LEU A 209 -7.20 -13.36 -23.54
CA LEU A 209 -7.16 -13.32 -22.07
C LEU A 209 -8.14 -12.29 -21.48
N LEU A 210 -8.45 -11.24 -22.25
CA LEU A 210 -9.43 -10.20 -21.91
C LEU A 210 -10.88 -10.69 -21.98
N GLU A 211 -11.14 -11.86 -22.56
CA GLU A 211 -12.48 -12.46 -22.61
C GLU A 211 -12.64 -13.61 -21.60
N GLY A 212 -11.53 -14.11 -21.06
CA GLY A 212 -11.52 -15.23 -20.12
C GLY A 212 -12.17 -14.95 -18.76
N LEU A 213 -12.52 -16.02 -18.04
CA LEU A 213 -13.13 -15.96 -16.71
C LEU A 213 -12.27 -15.23 -15.65
N LYS A 214 -10.95 -15.13 -15.86
CA LYS A 214 -9.99 -14.50 -14.94
C LYS A 214 -9.36 -13.23 -15.54
N LYS A 215 -10.12 -12.51 -16.36
CA LYS A 215 -9.70 -11.28 -17.06
C LYS A 215 -9.50 -10.06 -16.17
N THR A 216 -10.12 -10.03 -14.99
CA THR A 216 -10.24 -8.81 -14.16
C THR A 216 -8.92 -8.12 -13.87
N GLY A 217 -7.84 -8.87 -13.62
CA GLY A 217 -6.51 -8.28 -13.40
C GLY A 217 -6.00 -7.52 -14.63
N PHE A 218 -6.15 -8.11 -15.82
CA PHE A 218 -5.71 -7.53 -17.10
C PHE A 218 -6.54 -6.29 -17.45
N VAL A 219 -7.87 -6.44 -17.38
CA VAL A 219 -8.84 -5.36 -17.61
C VAL A 219 -8.59 -4.18 -16.66
N GLY A 220 -8.32 -4.45 -15.38
CA GLY A 220 -8.09 -3.39 -14.40
C GLY A 220 -6.78 -2.61 -14.62
N PHE A 221 -5.72 -3.25 -15.10
CA PHE A 221 -4.50 -2.53 -15.51
C PHE A 221 -4.75 -1.64 -16.74
N LEU A 222 -5.48 -2.15 -17.75
CA LEU A 222 -5.87 -1.37 -18.93
C LEU A 222 -6.69 -0.13 -18.54
N ILE A 223 -7.72 -0.33 -17.70
CA ILE A 223 -8.55 0.76 -17.18
C ILE A 223 -7.70 1.78 -16.41
N SER A 224 -6.83 1.32 -15.52
CA SER A 224 -6.01 2.21 -14.69
C SER A 224 -5.04 3.04 -15.54
N MET A 225 -4.41 2.46 -16.56
CA MET A 225 -3.57 3.21 -17.49
C MET A 225 -4.36 4.31 -18.20
N ALA A 226 -5.53 3.97 -18.77
CA ALA A 226 -6.37 4.93 -19.48
C ALA A 226 -6.88 6.06 -18.57
N SER A 227 -7.33 5.72 -17.37
CA SER A 227 -7.77 6.69 -16.36
C SER A 227 -6.64 7.60 -15.91
N THR A 228 -5.46 7.06 -15.60
CA THR A 228 -4.34 7.88 -15.16
C THR A 228 -3.82 8.78 -16.29
N GLU A 229 -3.75 8.29 -17.52
CA GLU A 229 -3.40 9.11 -18.68
C GLU A 229 -4.38 10.26 -18.89
N LYS A 230 -5.70 9.99 -18.79
CA LYS A 230 -6.74 11.02 -18.86
C LYS A 230 -6.54 12.08 -17.76
N MET A 231 -6.31 11.66 -16.52
CA MET A 231 -6.10 12.56 -15.39
C MET A 231 -4.87 13.46 -15.58
N VAL A 232 -3.75 12.91 -16.03
CA VAL A 232 -2.53 13.68 -16.32
C VAL A 232 -2.76 14.72 -17.42
N ASN A 233 -3.56 14.38 -18.44
CA ASN A 233 -3.88 15.31 -19.54
C ASN A 233 -4.85 16.42 -19.13
N GLU A 234 -5.83 16.12 -18.27
CA GLU A 234 -6.84 17.09 -17.80
C GLU A 234 -6.30 18.05 -16.72
N ARG A 235 -4.98 18.05 -16.45
CA ARG A 235 -4.34 18.88 -15.42
C ARG A 235 -4.96 18.71 -14.04
N TRP A 236 -5.28 17.47 -13.68
CA TRP A 236 -5.24 17.08 -12.28
C TRP A 236 -3.76 16.74 -12.06
N PRO A 237 -2.97 17.57 -11.34
CA PRO A 237 -1.63 17.15 -10.95
C PRO A 237 -1.70 15.79 -10.21
N GLY A 238 -0.66 15.19 -9.68
CA GLY A 238 0.26 15.76 -8.70
C GLY A 238 1.06 14.68 -8.02
N TYR A 239 0.89 14.33 -6.74
CA TYR A 239 1.02 12.90 -6.44
C TYR A 239 0.17 12.09 -7.44
N TYR A 240 -0.99 12.56 -7.94
CA TYR A 240 -2.10 13.21 -7.20
C TYR A 240 -2.02 14.72 -6.82
N GLY A 241 -2.58 15.64 -7.56
CA GLY A 241 -2.57 17.08 -7.36
C GLY A 241 -3.69 17.69 -8.17
N GLY A 242 -3.90 18.97 -7.97
CA GLY A 242 -5.26 19.38 -7.64
C GLY A 242 -5.60 18.98 -6.19
N ASN A 243 -4.57 18.69 -5.37
CA ASN A 243 -4.68 18.59 -3.92
C ASN A 243 -4.70 19.98 -3.29
N GLU A 244 -4.77 21.07 -4.05
CA GLU A 244 -4.83 22.44 -3.51
C GLU A 244 -5.86 22.53 -2.38
N PHE A 245 -7.03 21.93 -2.56
CA PHE A 245 -8.05 21.85 -1.51
C PHE A 245 -7.76 20.84 -0.41
N ILE A 246 -7.09 19.72 -0.70
CA ILE A 246 -6.72 18.72 0.31
C ILE A 246 -5.59 19.25 1.20
N ASP A 247 -4.60 19.89 0.61
CA ASP A 247 -3.51 20.60 1.27
C ASP A 247 -4.09 21.78 2.06
N GLU A 248 -5.02 22.56 1.51
CA GLU A 248 -5.74 23.60 2.27
C GLU A 248 -6.51 23.01 3.46
N ILE A 249 -7.21 21.88 3.28
CA ILE A 249 -7.94 21.20 4.35
C ILE A 249 -6.98 20.66 5.41
N GLU A 250 -5.88 20.05 4.99
CA GLU A 250 -4.85 19.51 5.89
C GLU A 250 -4.19 20.65 6.66
N LEU A 251 -3.72 21.70 5.98
CA LEU A 251 -3.13 22.90 6.61
C LEU A 251 -4.14 23.62 7.50
N LEU A 252 -5.41 23.69 7.11
CA LEU A 252 -6.48 24.26 7.94
C LEU A 252 -6.73 23.41 9.18
N CYS A 253 -6.75 22.09 9.05
CA CYS A 253 -6.91 21.17 10.16
C CYS A 253 -5.72 21.27 11.13
N GLN A 254 -4.49 21.32 10.60
CA GLN A 254 -3.28 21.53 11.38
C GLN A 254 -3.34 22.87 12.14
N ARG A 255 -3.67 23.96 11.44
CA ARG A 255 -3.81 25.29 12.05
C ARG A 255 -4.89 25.32 13.14
N ARG A 256 -6.07 24.76 12.87
CA ARG A 256 -7.15 24.68 13.86
C ARG A 256 -6.80 23.81 15.05
N ALA A 257 -6.05 22.73 14.86
CA ALA A 257 -5.56 21.91 15.95
C ALA A 257 -4.59 22.72 16.83
N LEU A 258 -3.61 23.41 16.25
CA LEU A 258 -2.70 24.27 16.99
C LEU A 258 -3.45 25.38 17.75
N GLU A 259 -4.42 26.03 17.10
CA GLU A 259 -5.27 27.06 17.71
C GLU A 259 -6.12 26.51 18.87
N ALA A 260 -6.77 25.36 18.69
CA ALA A 260 -7.61 24.73 19.70
C ALA A 260 -6.84 24.42 20.99
N TYR A 261 -5.57 24.04 20.86
CA TYR A 261 -4.67 23.79 21.98
C TYR A 261 -3.81 25.00 22.37
N ARG A 262 -4.03 26.17 21.76
CA ARG A 262 -3.30 27.44 22.01
C ARG A 262 -1.78 27.29 21.87
N LEU A 263 -1.33 26.55 20.86
CA LEU A 263 0.07 26.26 20.61
C LEU A 263 0.68 27.26 19.61
N ASP A 264 1.91 27.70 19.88
CA ASP A 264 2.69 28.52 18.95
C ASP A 264 3.17 27.66 17.76
N PRO A 265 2.78 27.98 16.51
CA PRO A 265 3.20 27.23 15.32
C PRO A 265 4.72 27.28 15.06
N ALA A 266 5.45 28.22 15.65
CA ALA A 266 6.92 28.26 15.56
C ALA A 266 7.59 27.18 16.44
N LEU A 267 6.90 26.70 17.48
CA LEU A 267 7.41 25.72 18.44
C LEU A 267 6.76 24.33 18.25
N TRP A 268 5.55 24.29 17.71
CA TRP A 268 4.74 23.07 17.62
C TRP A 268 4.26 22.82 16.20
N GLY A 269 4.44 21.57 15.76
CA GLY A 269 3.81 21.01 14.57
C GLY A 269 2.77 19.95 14.96
N VAL A 270 1.85 19.65 14.04
CA VAL A 270 0.83 18.61 14.25
C VAL A 270 0.70 17.76 12.99
N ASN A 271 0.63 16.44 13.17
CA ASN A 271 0.34 15.50 12.10
C ASN A 271 -1.12 15.02 12.25
N VAL A 272 -1.94 15.29 11.24
CA VAL A 272 -3.39 15.02 11.25
C VAL A 272 -3.78 13.76 10.46
N GLN A 273 -2.79 12.97 10.04
CA GLN A 273 -2.98 11.79 9.18
C GLN A 273 -3.17 10.43 9.90
N PRO A 274 -2.84 10.23 11.20
CA PRO A 274 -3.04 8.93 11.83
C PRO A 274 -4.50 8.48 11.79
N TYR A 275 -4.73 7.24 11.32
CA TYR A 275 -6.09 6.69 11.14
C TYR A 275 -6.88 6.54 12.45
N SER A 276 -6.19 6.43 13.59
CA SER A 276 -6.75 6.41 14.94
C SER A 276 -5.62 6.58 15.97
N GLY A 277 -5.96 6.64 17.27
CA GLY A 277 -4.97 6.84 18.33
C GLY A 277 -3.96 5.70 18.47
N SER A 278 -4.32 4.45 18.16
CA SER A 278 -3.36 3.33 18.24
C SER A 278 -2.26 3.41 17.17
N PRO A 279 -2.58 3.64 15.88
CA PRO A 279 -1.60 4.01 14.86
C PRO A 279 -0.78 5.26 15.18
N ALA A 280 -1.37 6.31 15.78
CA ALA A 280 -0.66 7.53 16.15
C ALA A 280 0.49 7.23 17.12
N ASN A 281 0.17 6.56 18.23
CA ASN A 281 1.13 6.08 19.22
C ASN A 281 2.23 5.21 18.59
N PHE A 282 1.86 4.24 17.76
CA PHE A 282 2.82 3.34 17.14
C PHE A 282 3.75 4.06 16.15
N ALA A 283 3.25 5.06 15.42
CA ALA A 283 4.05 5.87 14.51
C ALA A 283 5.10 6.68 15.27
N VAL A 284 4.73 7.27 16.42
CA VAL A 284 5.66 7.98 17.30
C VAL A 284 6.76 7.05 17.78
N TYR A 285 6.41 5.89 18.33
CA TYR A 285 7.41 4.94 18.84
C TYR A 285 8.37 4.49 17.73
N THR A 286 7.84 4.24 16.53
CA THR A 286 8.66 3.88 15.37
C THR A 286 9.64 5.00 15.00
N GLY A 287 9.19 6.26 15.07
CA GLY A 287 9.98 7.44 14.69
C GLY A 287 11.07 7.83 15.70
N VAL A 288 10.83 7.65 17.01
CA VAL A 288 11.75 8.17 18.06
C VAL A 288 12.36 7.11 18.97
N VAL A 289 11.78 5.91 19.06
CA VAL A 289 12.26 4.85 19.97
C VAL A 289 13.09 3.80 19.23
N GLU A 290 12.73 3.51 17.97
CA GLU A 290 13.30 2.45 17.11
C GLU A 290 13.03 1.02 17.64
N PRO A 291 13.13 -0.02 16.80
CA PRO A 291 12.90 -1.41 17.22
C PRO A 291 13.73 -1.80 18.45
N HIS A 292 13.10 -2.50 19.41
CA HIS A 292 13.69 -2.87 20.71
C HIS A 292 14.10 -1.71 21.62
N GLY A 293 13.81 -0.46 21.27
CA GLY A 293 13.99 0.66 22.19
C GLY A 293 13.07 0.55 23.40
N ARG A 294 13.48 1.17 24.51
CA ARG A 294 12.82 1.04 25.81
C ARG A 294 11.72 2.08 26.01
N ILE A 295 10.52 1.64 26.41
CA ILE A 295 9.35 2.49 26.64
C ILE A 295 8.80 2.24 28.04
N MET A 296 8.42 3.30 28.75
CA MET A 296 7.63 3.19 29.98
C MET A 296 6.26 3.82 29.81
N GLY A 297 5.22 3.15 30.31
CA GLY A 297 3.84 3.62 30.27
C GLY A 297 3.07 3.13 31.50
N LEU A 298 1.93 3.72 31.81
CA LEU A 298 1.11 3.28 32.93
C LEU A 298 0.59 1.85 32.70
N ASP A 299 0.62 1.02 33.74
CA ASP A 299 0.14 -0.37 33.69
C ASP A 299 -1.34 -0.45 33.31
N LEU A 300 -1.71 -1.49 32.55
CA LEU A 300 -3.07 -1.63 32.02
C LEU A 300 -4.13 -1.76 33.13
N PRO A 301 -3.93 -2.56 34.21
CA PRO A 301 -4.87 -2.63 35.34
C PRO A 301 -4.96 -1.32 36.13
N ASP A 302 -3.91 -0.51 36.10
CA ASP A 302 -3.80 0.74 36.86
C ASP A 302 -4.37 1.94 36.08
N GLY A 303 -5.07 1.69 34.96
CA GLY A 303 -5.71 2.72 34.14
C GLY A 303 -4.94 3.09 32.87
N GLY A 304 -3.87 2.37 32.54
CA GLY A 304 -3.14 2.51 31.27
C GLY A 304 -3.95 2.12 30.04
N HIS A 305 -3.42 2.42 28.86
CA HIS A 305 -3.99 1.96 27.58
C HIS A 305 -3.16 0.82 26.99
N LEU A 306 -3.78 -0.08 26.22
CA LEU A 306 -3.11 -1.24 25.65
C LEU A 306 -1.86 -0.88 24.81
N THR A 307 -1.89 0.28 24.16
CA THR A 307 -0.79 0.79 23.34
C THR A 307 0.40 1.34 24.14
N HIS A 308 0.26 1.52 25.46
CA HIS A 308 1.35 2.01 26.31
C HIS A 308 2.36 0.90 26.68
N GLY A 309 2.05 -0.35 26.29
CA GLY A 309 2.83 -1.54 26.62
C GLY A 309 2.01 -2.47 27.50
N PHE A 310 1.73 -3.66 27.00
CA PHE A 310 1.05 -4.69 27.77
C PHE A 310 1.61 -6.07 27.45
N PHE A 311 2.10 -6.72 28.49
CA PHE A 311 2.62 -8.08 28.46
C PHE A 311 2.37 -8.74 29.81
N THR A 312 2.47 -10.06 29.82
CA THR A 312 2.45 -10.91 31.01
C THR A 312 3.79 -11.62 31.09
N ASP A 313 4.08 -12.27 32.22
CA ASP A 313 5.31 -13.04 32.43
C ASP A 313 5.58 -14.08 31.31
N LYS A 314 4.52 -14.54 30.64
CA LYS A 314 4.60 -15.58 29.61
C LYS A 314 4.47 -15.05 28.18
N LYS A 315 3.93 -13.83 27.98
CA LYS A 315 3.55 -13.37 26.64
C LYS A 315 3.47 -11.86 26.51
N LYS A 316 4.09 -11.34 25.44
CA LYS A 316 3.90 -9.97 24.91
C LYS A 316 2.58 -9.90 24.14
N ILE A 317 1.68 -8.99 24.52
CA ILE A 317 0.30 -8.93 24.00
C ILE A 317 0.10 -7.74 23.08
N SER A 318 0.48 -6.53 23.51
CA SER A 318 0.33 -5.34 22.65
C SER A 318 1.42 -5.30 21.58
N ALA A 319 1.10 -4.68 20.43
CA ALA A 319 2.09 -4.43 19.39
C ALA A 319 3.30 -3.68 19.95
N THR A 320 3.07 -2.72 20.85
CA THR A 320 4.13 -1.97 21.55
C THR A 320 5.09 -2.91 22.28
N SER A 321 4.60 -3.83 23.10
CA SER A 321 5.49 -4.76 23.83
C SER A 321 6.13 -5.84 22.93
N ILE A 322 5.55 -6.11 21.75
CA ILE A 322 6.12 -7.04 20.77
C ILE A 322 7.31 -6.42 20.04
N PHE A 323 7.20 -5.16 19.60
CA PHE A 323 8.22 -4.49 18.79
C PHE A 323 9.22 -3.64 19.60
N PHE A 324 8.84 -3.24 20.81
CA PHE A 324 9.65 -2.44 21.74
C PHE A 324 9.78 -3.16 23.09
N GLU A 325 10.75 -2.75 23.90
CA GLU A 325 10.90 -3.27 25.26
C GLU A 325 10.15 -2.34 26.22
N SER A 326 8.99 -2.78 26.71
CA SER A 326 8.14 -1.97 27.60
C SER A 326 8.31 -2.36 29.06
N MET A 327 8.30 -1.39 29.98
CA MET A 327 8.18 -1.62 31.43
C MET A 327 7.11 -0.70 32.03
N PRO A 328 6.06 -1.23 32.67
CA PRO A 328 5.00 -0.39 33.19
C PRO A 328 5.41 0.34 34.48
N TYR A 329 4.90 1.55 34.67
CA TYR A 329 4.84 2.19 35.98
C TYR A 329 3.41 2.12 36.52
N LYS A 330 3.24 2.34 37.83
CA LYS A 330 2.02 1.98 38.57
C LYS A 330 1.47 3.12 39.41
N VAL A 331 0.23 2.95 39.86
CA VAL A 331 -0.35 3.80 40.91
C VAL A 331 0.03 3.25 42.30
N ASN A 332 0.06 4.13 43.29
CA ASN A 332 0.11 3.72 44.68
C ASN A 332 -1.28 3.18 45.07
N PRO A 333 -1.39 1.91 45.51
CA PRO A 333 -2.68 1.29 45.80
C PRO A 333 -3.43 1.91 46.98
N GLN A 334 -2.73 2.66 47.85
CA GLN A 334 -3.33 3.32 49.01
C GLN A 334 -3.96 4.66 48.64
N THR A 335 -3.35 5.40 47.71
CA THR A 335 -3.79 6.75 47.32
C THR A 335 -4.54 6.77 45.99
N GLY A 336 -4.40 5.73 45.16
CA GLY A 336 -4.94 5.68 43.80
C GLY A 336 -4.23 6.63 42.82
N LEU A 337 -3.15 7.30 43.24
CA LEU A 337 -2.38 8.24 42.42
C LEU A 337 -1.13 7.60 41.84
N ILE A 338 -0.60 8.10 40.72
CA ILE A 338 0.67 7.64 40.16
C ILE A 338 1.78 7.76 41.21
N ASP A 339 2.56 6.68 41.40
CA ASP A 339 3.75 6.68 42.25
C ASP A 339 4.96 7.24 41.49
N TYR A 340 5.07 8.56 41.47
CA TYR A 340 6.14 9.26 40.75
C TYR A 340 7.54 8.98 41.30
N ASP A 341 7.67 8.74 42.61
CA ASP A 341 8.97 8.43 43.24
C ASP A 341 9.47 7.06 42.76
N LYS A 342 8.58 6.07 42.70
CA LYS A 342 8.89 4.75 42.16
C LYS A 342 9.11 4.78 40.64
N LEU A 343 8.33 5.59 39.90
CA LEU A 343 8.58 5.83 38.48
C LEU A 343 10.00 6.38 38.28
N GLN A 344 10.43 7.39 39.04
CA GLN A 344 11.77 7.94 38.95
C GLN A 344 12.86 6.89 39.21
N GLN A 345 12.73 6.12 40.30
CA GLN A 345 13.69 5.07 40.64
C GLN A 345 13.78 4.00 39.56
N THR A 346 12.64 3.51 39.07
CA THR A 346 12.59 2.46 38.06
C THR A 346 13.03 2.96 36.68
N ALA A 347 12.74 4.21 36.33
CA ALA A 347 13.25 4.84 35.10
C ALA A 347 14.78 4.97 35.11
N ALA A 348 15.40 5.28 36.25
CA ALA A 348 16.87 5.33 36.36
C ALA A 348 17.53 3.96 36.11
N LEU A 349 16.87 2.88 36.52
CA LEU A 349 17.35 1.51 36.29
C LEU A 349 17.06 1.03 34.87
N PHE A 350 15.84 1.28 34.37
CA PHE A 350 15.39 0.80 33.08
C PHE A 350 15.86 1.64 31.90
N LYS A 351 16.18 2.92 32.12
CA LYS A 351 16.68 3.87 31.10
C LYS A 351 15.78 3.90 29.85
N PRO A 352 14.50 4.28 29.99
CA PRO A 352 13.60 4.39 28.85
C PRO A 352 14.09 5.45 27.85
N LYS A 353 13.91 5.19 26.56
CA LYS A 353 14.03 6.22 25.52
C LYS A 353 12.81 7.15 25.49
N LEU A 354 11.65 6.65 25.93
CA LEU A 354 10.39 7.39 25.94
C LEU A 354 9.52 6.98 27.15
N ILE A 355 8.94 7.97 27.83
CA ILE A 355 7.96 7.79 28.90
C ILE A 355 6.61 8.33 28.41
N ILE A 356 5.56 7.51 28.48
CA ILE A 356 4.21 7.86 28.04
C ILE A 356 3.43 8.36 29.24
N ALA A 357 2.99 9.62 29.20
CA ALA A 357 2.09 10.20 30.18
C ALA A 357 0.64 10.23 29.65
N GLY A 358 -0.07 9.09 29.73
CA GLY A 358 -1.45 8.97 29.27
C GLY A 358 -2.24 7.86 29.98
N MET A 359 -3.56 8.05 30.12
CA MET A 359 -4.48 7.15 30.84
C MET A 359 -5.77 6.93 30.05
N LYS A 360 -6.39 5.75 30.22
CA LYS A 360 -7.71 5.42 29.66
C LYS A 360 -8.86 5.81 30.58
N ASN A 361 -8.67 5.67 31.89
CA ASN A 361 -9.70 5.96 32.90
C ASN A 361 -9.24 7.14 33.78
N LEU A 362 -10.08 8.16 33.89
CA LEU A 362 -9.79 9.43 34.54
C LEU A 362 -10.02 9.32 36.06
N LEU A 363 -9.04 9.69 36.89
CA LEU A 363 -9.38 10.28 38.19
C LEU A 363 -8.47 11.47 38.55
N HIS A 364 -7.14 11.39 38.40
CA HIS A 364 -6.25 12.56 38.51
C HIS A 364 -4.89 12.31 37.85
N LEU A 365 -4.53 13.12 36.84
CA LEU A 365 -3.18 13.19 36.28
C LEU A 365 -2.58 14.56 36.62
N ALA A 366 -1.52 14.59 37.45
CA ALA A 366 -0.79 15.81 37.73
C ALA A 366 0.37 15.95 36.72
N LEU A 367 0.16 16.76 35.69
CA LEU A 367 1.11 16.95 34.57
C LEU A 367 2.43 17.62 35.01
N GLU A 368 2.41 18.45 36.06
CA GLU A 368 3.56 19.27 36.48
C GLU A 368 4.80 18.46 36.91
N ARG A 369 4.64 17.26 37.47
CA ARG A 369 5.78 16.40 37.89
C ARG A 369 6.33 15.52 36.77
N GLY A 370 5.55 15.26 35.72
CA GLY A 370 5.99 14.43 34.58
C GLY A 370 7.05 15.11 33.71
N CYS A 371 6.96 16.44 33.54
CA CYS A 371 7.91 17.23 32.74
C CYS A 371 9.34 17.28 33.33
N LEU A 372 9.50 17.04 34.63
CA LEU A 372 10.83 17.01 35.27
C LEU A 372 11.57 15.67 35.09
N LEU A 373 10.84 14.59 34.77
CA LEU A 373 11.40 13.23 34.68
C LEU A 373 11.78 12.80 33.27
N ALA A 374 11.29 13.48 32.23
CA ALA A 374 11.58 13.17 30.84
C ALA A 374 11.98 14.44 30.08
N SER A 375 13.29 14.62 29.84
CA SER A 375 13.81 15.71 29.01
C SER A 375 13.52 15.54 27.51
N TYR A 376 12.74 14.52 27.09
CA TYR A 376 12.51 14.21 25.68
C TYR A 376 11.10 13.67 25.38
N VAL A 377 10.41 14.42 24.51
CA VAL A 377 9.32 14.06 23.58
C VAL A 377 7.96 13.63 24.15
N TRP A 378 6.94 14.44 23.85
CA TRP A 378 5.52 14.15 24.03
C TRP A 378 4.89 13.67 22.73
N ALA A 379 3.93 12.76 22.82
CA ALA A 379 2.96 12.50 21.77
C ALA A 379 1.57 12.39 22.39
N VAL A 380 0.62 13.15 21.83
CA VAL A 380 -0.82 13.08 22.11
C VAL A 380 -1.48 12.28 20.99
#